data_AF-A0A162AW85-F1
#
_entry.id   AF-A0A162AW85-F1
#
_cell.length_a   1.000
_cell.length_b   1.000
_cell.length_c   1.000
_cell.angle_alpha   90.00
_cell.angle_beta   90.00
_cell.angle_gamma   90.00
#
_symmetry.space_group_name_H-M   'P 1'
#
loop_
_entity.id
_entity.type
_entity.pdbx_description
1 polymer ?
#
loop_
_entity_poly.entity_id
_entity_poly.type
_entity_poly.pdbx_seq_one_letter_code
_entity_poly.pdbx_strand_id
1 'polypeptide(L)'
;MNCSHGFTLPEDLLCVSKDAEAGVPIDAITCAIDRADSVLTLLEDHFDSDKPRLADHIISSVIWDVRGTLGLIKTLAMHGDASSAPLVQTGGAQ
;
A
#
# COMPACT_ATOMS: atom_id res chain seq x y z
N MET A 1 5.75 -11.69 -23.83
CA MET A 1 6.95 -12.03 -23.03
C MET A 1 6.50 -12.10 -21.57
N ASN A 2 6.70 -13.26 -20.93
CA ASN A 2 6.18 -13.55 -19.59
C ASN A 2 7.13 -12.95 -18.54
N CYS A 3 6.76 -11.81 -17.96
CA CYS A 3 7.52 -11.21 -16.86
C CYS A 3 7.09 -11.86 -15.55
N SER A 4 7.70 -13.01 -15.22
CA SER A 4 7.64 -13.59 -13.88
C SER A 4 8.34 -12.65 -12.91
N HIS A 5 7.62 -11.65 -12.40
CA HIS A 5 8.08 -10.84 -11.27
C HIS A 5 8.02 -11.76 -10.06
N GLY A 6 9.20 -12.22 -9.63
CA GLY A 6 9.32 -13.02 -8.43
C GLY A 6 8.90 -12.16 -7.25
N PHE A 7 7.69 -12.39 -6.74
CA PHE A 7 7.22 -11.80 -5.50
C PHE A 7 7.99 -12.48 -4.36
N THR A 8 8.90 -11.73 -3.74
CA THR A 8 9.73 -12.18 -2.61
C THR A 8 9.03 -11.98 -1.27
N LEU A 9 8.14 -10.99 -1.21
CA LEU A 9 7.37 -10.62 -0.03
C LEU A 9 5.89 -10.43 -0.41
N PRO A 10 4.93 -10.65 0.53
CA PRO A 10 3.51 -10.42 0.28
C PRO A 10 3.18 -9.03 -0.26
N GLU A 11 3.92 -8.01 0.19
CA GLU A 11 3.82 -6.63 -0.27
C GLU A 11 4.22 -6.42 -1.74
N ASP A 12 5.04 -7.32 -2.31
CA ASP A 12 5.45 -7.22 -3.72
C ASP A 12 4.24 -7.46 -4.66
N LEU A 13 3.22 -8.21 -4.23
CA LEU A 13 1.97 -8.44 -4.98
C LEU A 13 1.15 -7.15 -5.14
N LEU A 14 1.38 -6.17 -4.26
CA LEU A 14 0.62 -4.92 -4.17
C LEU A 14 1.42 -3.73 -4.71
N CYS A 15 2.62 -3.98 -5.23
CA CYS A 15 3.48 -2.95 -5.77
C CYS A 15 2.90 -2.46 -7.09
N VAL A 16 2.53 -1.18 -7.15
CA VAL A 16 2.04 -0.55 -8.39
C VAL A 16 3.15 -0.63 -9.44
N SER A 17 2.82 -1.13 -10.63
CA SER A 17 3.76 -1.19 -11.75
C SER A 17 4.34 0.20 -12.01
N LYS A 18 5.66 0.26 -12.23
CA LYS A 18 6.35 1.52 -12.59
C LYS A 18 5.88 2.07 -13.94
N ASP A 19 5.24 1.24 -14.75
CA ASP A 19 4.67 1.58 -16.05
C ASP A 19 3.18 1.94 -15.96
N ALA A 20 2.60 2.05 -14.76
CA ALA A 20 1.21 2.43 -14.59
C ALA A 20 0.97 3.88 -15.03
N GLU A 21 0.04 4.06 -15.96
CA GLU A 21 -0.28 5.37 -16.55
C GLU A 21 -0.96 6.29 -15.51
N ALA A 22 -0.64 7.59 -15.55
CA ALA A 22 -1.22 8.57 -14.65
C ALA A 22 -2.75 8.64 -14.83
N GLY A 23 -3.49 8.56 -13.72
CA GLY A 23 -4.95 8.64 -13.76
C GLY A 23 -5.68 7.31 -13.93
N VAL A 24 -5.07 6.16 -13.62
CA VAL A 24 -5.82 4.94 -13.25
C VAL A 24 -6.39 5.14 -11.84
N PRO A 25 -7.67 5.51 -11.69
CA PRO A 25 -8.20 6.01 -10.43
C PRO A 25 -9.21 5.00 -9.90
N ILE A 26 -8.80 4.16 -8.96
CA ILE A 26 -9.57 3.74 -7.78
C ILE A 26 -8.52 3.27 -6.76
N ASP A 27 -7.89 4.31 -6.23
CA ASP A 27 -7.43 4.46 -4.86
C ASP A 27 -6.50 3.39 -4.28
N ALA A 28 -5.33 3.22 -4.89
CA ALA A 28 -4.25 2.43 -4.31
C ALA A 28 -3.89 2.88 -2.87
N ILE A 29 -4.14 4.14 -2.52
CA ILE A 29 -3.98 4.65 -1.15
C ILE A 29 -5.08 4.11 -0.24
N THR A 30 -6.36 4.30 -0.57
CA THR A 30 -7.48 3.75 0.23
C THR A 30 -7.45 2.23 0.30
N CYS A 31 -7.11 1.54 -0.79
CA CYS A 31 -6.91 0.08 -0.78
C CYS A 31 -5.80 -0.34 0.21
N ALA A 32 -4.68 0.38 0.23
CA ALA A 32 -3.63 0.14 1.20
C ALA A 32 -4.09 0.48 2.64
N ILE A 33 -4.89 1.52 2.83
CA ILE A 33 -5.47 1.87 4.14
C ILE A 33 -6.43 0.76 4.62
N ASP A 34 -7.39 0.35 3.80
CA ASP A 34 -8.38 -0.70 4.12
C ASP A 34 -7.69 -2.04 4.44
N ARG A 35 -6.58 -2.33 3.77
CA ARG A 35 -5.76 -3.51 4.07
C ARG A 35 -5.13 -3.42 5.45
N ALA A 36 -4.50 -2.30 5.79
CA ALA A 36 -3.91 -2.10 7.11
C ALA A 36 -4.99 -2.17 8.20
N ASP A 37 -6.15 -1.57 7.96
CA ASP A 37 -7.28 -1.58 8.89
C ASP A 37 -7.84 -2.98 9.11
N SER A 38 -7.98 -3.78 8.04
CA SER A 38 -8.41 -5.18 8.14
C SER A 38 -7.46 -6.03 8.99
N VAL A 39 -6.15 -5.85 8.80
CA VAL A 39 -5.12 -6.58 9.55
C VAL A 39 -5.15 -6.21 11.04
N LEU A 40 -5.34 -4.92 11.35
CA LEU A 40 -5.48 -4.45 12.74
C LEU A 40 -6.79 -4.94 13.37
N THR A 41 -7.90 -4.88 12.65
CA THR A 41 -9.21 -5.37 13.12
C THR A 41 -9.16 -6.85 13.50
N LEU A 42 -8.51 -7.68 12.68
CA LEU A 42 -8.32 -9.10 12.98
C LEU A 42 -7.42 -9.32 14.21
N LEU A 43 -6.42 -8.47 14.41
CA LEU A 43 -5.56 -8.52 15.58
C LEU A 43 -6.32 -8.09 16.86
N GLU A 44 -7.14 -7.05 16.77
CA GLU A 44 -7.97 -6.54 17.87
C GLU A 44 -8.98 -7.58 18.35
N ASP A 45 -9.67 -8.28 17.44
CA ASP A 45 -10.59 -9.38 17.77
C ASP A 45 -9.90 -10.52 18.55
N HIS A 46 -8.59 -10.72 18.33
CA HIS A 46 -7.80 -11.66 19.11
C HIS A 46 -7.43 -11.17 20.51
N PHE A 47 -7.36 -9.86 20.73
CA PHE A 47 -7.05 -9.26 22.04
C PHE A 47 -8.29 -8.95 22.90
N ASP A 48 -9.45 -8.74 22.29
CA ASP A 48 -10.70 -8.37 22.99
C ASP A 48 -11.56 -9.59 23.40
N SER A 49 -11.14 -10.80 23.01
CA SER A 49 -11.81 -12.06 23.36
C SER A 49 -11.05 -12.83 24.44
N ASP A 50 -11.70 -13.76 25.16
CA ASP A 50 -11.06 -14.79 26.00
C ASP A 50 -10.24 -15.84 25.20
N LYS A 51 -9.75 -15.45 24.01
CA LYS A 51 -8.94 -16.28 23.13
C LYS A 51 -7.51 -16.42 23.69
N PRO A 52 -6.82 -17.53 23.42
CA PRO A 52 -5.41 -17.67 23.79
C PRO A 52 -4.55 -16.56 23.17
N ARG A 53 -3.59 -16.03 23.94
CA ARG A 53 -2.66 -15.02 23.46
C ARG A 53 -1.93 -15.50 22.21
N LEU A 54 -1.88 -14.65 21.18
CA LEU A 54 -1.09 -14.91 19.98
C LEU A 54 0.39 -15.05 20.33
N ALA A 55 1.08 -15.94 19.60
CA ALA A 55 2.52 -16.08 19.74
C ALA A 55 3.24 -14.81 19.28
N ASP A 56 4.36 -14.48 19.93
CA ASP A 56 5.09 -13.22 19.67
C ASP A 56 5.50 -13.05 18.21
N HIS A 57 5.82 -14.14 17.51
CA HIS A 57 6.17 -14.11 16.09
C HIS A 57 4.99 -13.72 15.19
N ILE A 58 3.75 -14.06 15.58
CA ILE A 58 2.54 -13.66 14.85
C ILE A 58 2.29 -12.16 15.03
N ILE A 59 2.39 -11.66 16.27
CA ILE A 59 2.25 -10.24 16.58
C ILE A 59 3.32 -9.44 15.81
N SER A 60 4.57 -9.92 15.82
CA SER A 60 5.68 -9.34 15.06
C SER A 60 5.40 -9.32 13.55
N SER A 61 4.86 -10.40 13.00
CA SER A 61 4.49 -10.49 11.58
C SER A 61 3.41 -9.48 11.20
N VAL A 62 2.39 -9.31 12.03
CA VAL A 62 1.31 -8.33 11.82
C VAL A 62 1.86 -6.89 11.86
N ILE A 63 2.72 -6.59 12.84
CA ILE A 63 3.40 -5.28 12.91
C ILE A 63 4.23 -5.05 11.64
N TRP A 64 4.91 -6.07 11.12
CA TRP A 64 5.70 -5.92 9.91
C TRP A 64 4.84 -5.63 8.67
N ASP A 65 3.72 -6.34 8.54
CA ASP A 65 2.79 -6.16 7.44
C ASP A 65 2.18 -4.74 7.40
N VAL A 66 1.71 -4.24 8.55
CA VAL A 66 1.16 -2.88 8.65
C VAL A 66 2.23 -1.84 8.33
N ARG A 67 3.48 -2.02 8.80
CA ARG A 67 4.60 -1.12 8.47
C ARG A 67 4.92 -1.12 6.97
N GLY A 68 4.88 -2.27 6.31
CA GLY A 68 5.05 -2.36 4.86
C GLY A 68 3.95 -1.59 4.11
N THR A 69 2.70 -1.75 4.55
CA THR A 69 1.54 -1.06 3.98
C THR A 69 1.63 0.47 4.15
N LEU A 70 2.05 0.95 5.32
CA LEU A 70 2.32 2.37 5.55
C LEU A 70 3.45 2.92 4.64
N GLY A 71 4.47 2.11 4.36
CA GLY A 71 5.53 2.44 3.41
C GLY A 71 5.01 2.61 1.97
N LEU A 72 4.08 1.73 1.56
CA LEU A 72 3.40 1.82 0.27
C LEU A 72 2.54 3.08 0.18
N ILE A 73 1.70 3.36 1.19
CA ILE A 73 0.88 4.58 1.26
C ILE A 73 1.74 5.83 1.11
N LYS A 74 2.86 5.91 1.85
CA LYS A 74 3.78 7.05 1.76
C LYS A 74 4.35 7.23 0.36
N THR A 75 4.75 6.13 -0.28
CA THR A 75 5.28 6.16 -1.65
C THR A 75 4.23 6.65 -2.64
N LEU A 76 3.01 6.14 -2.54
CA LEU A 76 1.90 6.53 -3.41
C LEU A 76 1.50 7.99 -3.21
N ALA A 77 1.41 8.44 -1.96
CA ALA A 77 1.11 9.83 -1.63
C ALA A 77 2.17 10.80 -2.18
N MET A 78 3.47 10.46 -2.05
CA MET A 78 4.56 11.25 -2.62
C MET A 78 4.52 11.31 -4.16
N HIS A 79 4.21 10.19 -4.83
CA HIS A 79 4.06 10.19 -6.29
C HIS A 79 2.85 11.03 -6.73
N GLY A 80 1.73 10.94 -6.00
CA GLY A 80 0.55 11.77 -6.22
C GLY A 80 0.85 13.27 -6.07
N ASP A 81 1.59 13.65 -5.03
CA ASP A 81 2.03 15.04 -4.80
C ASP A 81 2.89 15.55 -5.96
N ALA A 82 3.89 14.77 -6.40
CA ALA A 82 4.74 15.11 -7.53
C ALA A 82 3.97 15.21 -8.87
N SER A 83 2.97 14.35 -9.07
CA SER A 83 2.12 14.36 -10.27
C SER A 83 1.05 15.46 -10.26
N SER A 84 0.78 16.08 -9.11
CA SER A 84 -0.19 17.17 -8.95
C SER A 84 0.44 18.56 -9.13
N ALA A 85 1.75 18.64 -9.36
CA ALA A 85 2.40 19.87 -9.79
C ALA A 85 1.73 20.36 -11.09
N PRO A 86 1.31 21.64 -11.18
CA PRO A 86 0.56 22.12 -12.33
C PRO A 86 1.40 21.91 -13.58
N LEU A 87 0.80 21.27 -14.60
CA LEU A 87 1.28 21.31 -15.97
C LEU A 87 1.54 22.79 -16.30
N VAL A 88 2.81 23.20 -16.24
CA VAL A 88 3.23 24.49 -16.74
C VAL A 88 2.77 24.51 -18.18
N GLN A 89 1.78 25.35 -18.46
CA GLN A 89 1.18 25.53 -19.77
C GLN A 89 2.19 26.28 -20.66
N THR A 90 3.26 25.59 -21.04
CA THR A 90 4.19 26.06 -22.07
C THR A 90 3.57 25.78 -23.43
N GLY A 91 3.11 26.84 -24.08
CA GLY A 91 3.02 26.87 -25.55
C GLY A 91 1.62 27.09 -26.10
N GLY A 92 1.28 28.36 -26.31
CA GLY A 92 0.14 28.78 -27.13
C GLY A 92 0.36 30.19 -27.66
N ALA A 93 1.52 30.44 -28.27
CA ALA A 93 1.74 31.63 -29.09
C ALA A 93 1.74 31.20 -30.56
N GLN A 94 0.66 31.54 -31.27
CA GLN A 94 0.68 31.98 -32.67
C GLN A 94 -0.66 32.60 -33.06
#